data_AF-A0A5C5VYV4-F1
#
_entry.id   AF-A0A5C5VYV4-F1
#
_cell.length_a   1.000
_cell.length_b   1.000
_cell.length_c   1.000
_cell.angle_alpha   90.00
_cell.angle_beta   90.00
_cell.angle_gamma   90.00
#
_symmetry.space_group_name_H-M   'P 1'
#
loop_
_entity.id
_entity.type
_entity.pdbx_description
1 polymer ?
#
loop_
_entity_poly.entity_id
_entity_poly.type
_entity_poly.pdbx_seq_one_letter_code
_entity_poly.pdbx_strand_id
1 'polypeptide(L)'
;MPTCPAGIDHMPTGALVGVDVDFDCVRDFNLVMFGPAFIRRSNPVDDSSNYPGTRPVDGHLDVIDTEMLAMSLTGGGVTLTAGAGMGAIPLAPTRGNVAEQPGNPNLADSFFDVFFEVDLGGENRLYNQTPLVVQSVIDCVPPDRMYAHPTGLCIPLYDHPTPGMGVHRANLVSANHDPFPRPGACCLAGSCQIVTSVECGAAGGTFMGEGSLCTPTLCAPPDPCAGTPCGDSNCDGVVNILDINFFIAAVNGQAAWNAAHGGNPSCDYCCANDTNCDGVVNILDINGFVSAVNAGGCPTSPNCQ
;
A
#
# COMPACT_ATOMS: atom_id res chain seq x y z
N MET A 1 -10.18 30.59 -12.86
CA MET A 1 -10.47 29.38 -12.06
C MET A 1 -10.72 28.25 -13.04
N PRO A 2 -9.94 27.16 -13.08
CA PRO A 2 -10.41 25.96 -13.75
C PRO A 2 -11.59 25.46 -12.91
N THR A 3 -12.79 25.86 -13.32
CA THR A 3 -14.03 25.39 -12.72
C THR A 3 -14.04 23.87 -12.86
N CYS A 4 -14.20 23.12 -11.77
CA CYS A 4 -14.60 21.72 -11.83
C CYS A 4 -16.13 21.70 -11.96
N PRO A 5 -16.71 21.69 -13.18
CA PRO A 5 -18.16 21.83 -13.33
C PRO A 5 -18.87 20.59 -12.79
N ALA A 6 -20.17 20.73 -12.54
CA ALA A 6 -21.05 19.59 -12.30
C ALA A 6 -20.91 18.56 -13.43
N GLY A 7 -21.04 17.28 -13.08
CA GLY A 7 -20.88 16.19 -14.03
C GLY A 7 -21.09 14.82 -13.41
N ILE A 8 -20.88 13.80 -14.23
CA ILE A 8 -20.84 12.41 -13.78
C ILE A 8 -19.47 11.86 -14.18
N ASP A 9 -18.74 11.35 -13.20
CA ASP A 9 -17.50 10.62 -13.42
C ASP A 9 -17.80 9.14 -13.59
N HIS A 10 -17.15 8.52 -14.56
CA HIS A 10 -17.28 7.10 -14.90
C HIS A 10 -15.93 6.44 -14.67
N MET A 11 -15.85 5.54 -13.70
CA MET A 11 -14.57 5.02 -13.21
C MET A 11 -14.57 3.48 -13.19
N PRO A 12 -13.54 2.80 -13.72
CA PRO A 12 -13.43 1.35 -13.75
C PRO A 12 -12.75 0.84 -12.46
N THR A 13 -13.38 1.10 -11.32
CA THR A 13 -12.77 1.01 -9.99
C THR A 13 -12.43 -0.41 -9.57
N GLY A 14 -11.62 -0.53 -8.52
CA GLY A 14 -11.28 -1.80 -7.87
C GLY A 14 -11.26 -1.67 -6.36
N ALA A 15 -11.48 -2.77 -5.64
CA ALA A 15 -11.44 -2.79 -4.18
C ALA A 15 -10.84 -4.09 -3.63
N LEU A 16 -10.09 -3.95 -2.54
CA LEU A 16 -9.67 -5.06 -1.70
C LEU A 16 -10.55 -5.08 -0.45
N VAL A 17 -11.45 -6.05 -0.39
CA VAL A 17 -12.45 -6.17 0.68
C VAL A 17 -12.06 -7.31 1.61
N GLY A 18 -11.85 -6.99 2.89
CA GLY A 18 -11.64 -7.97 3.96
C GLY A 18 -12.94 -8.25 4.69
N VAL A 19 -13.28 -9.54 4.77
CA VAL A 19 -14.51 -10.04 5.42
C VAL A 19 -14.12 -10.86 6.64
N ASP A 20 -14.90 -10.69 7.70
CA ASP A 20 -14.84 -11.44 8.96
C ASP A 20 -16.19 -12.18 9.12
N VAL A 21 -16.14 -13.48 9.34
CA VAL A 21 -17.30 -14.37 9.52
C VAL A 21 -17.34 -15.05 10.88
N ASP A 22 -16.27 -14.97 11.68
CA ASP A 22 -16.23 -15.52 13.04
C ASP A 22 -16.45 -14.47 14.14
N PHE A 23 -16.60 -13.21 13.74
CA PHE A 23 -16.97 -12.05 14.53
C PHE A 23 -15.88 -11.55 15.49
N ASP A 24 -14.60 -11.81 15.21
CA ASP A 24 -13.47 -11.31 15.99
C ASP A 24 -12.93 -9.94 15.51
N CYS A 25 -13.51 -9.39 14.43
CA CYS A 25 -13.08 -8.17 13.74
C CYS A 25 -11.67 -8.24 13.14
N VAL A 26 -11.20 -9.44 12.81
CA VAL A 26 -10.03 -9.74 11.99
C VAL A 26 -10.52 -10.36 10.69
N ARG A 27 -9.95 -9.94 9.55
CA ARG A 27 -10.34 -10.51 8.26
C ARG A 27 -9.99 -12.01 8.22
N ASP A 28 -10.98 -12.83 7.90
CA ASP A 28 -10.80 -14.25 7.60
C ASP A 28 -10.31 -14.45 6.17
N PHE A 29 -10.85 -13.67 5.24
CA PHE A 29 -10.49 -13.72 3.84
C PHE A 29 -10.62 -12.36 3.14
N ASN A 30 -9.97 -12.28 1.98
CA ASN A 30 -10.02 -11.11 1.11
C ASN A 30 -10.78 -11.43 -0.18
N LEU A 31 -11.49 -10.44 -0.68
CA LEU A 31 -12.09 -10.41 -2.01
C LEU A 31 -11.43 -9.29 -2.81
N VAL A 32 -10.83 -9.67 -3.94
CA VAL A 32 -10.40 -8.73 -4.98
C VAL A 32 -11.58 -8.52 -5.90
N MET A 33 -12.08 -7.29 -5.99
CA MET A 33 -13.29 -6.97 -6.74
C MET A 33 -13.03 -5.81 -7.69
N PHE A 34 -13.60 -5.89 -8.90
CA PHE A 34 -13.50 -4.86 -9.92
C PHE A 34 -14.86 -4.58 -10.54
N GLY A 35 -15.06 -3.35 -11.00
CA GLY A 35 -16.24 -2.98 -11.77
C GLY A 35 -16.44 -1.46 -11.80
N PRO A 36 -17.50 -1.00 -12.47
CA PRO A 36 -17.71 0.43 -12.66
C PRO A 36 -18.29 1.10 -11.41
N ALA A 37 -17.90 2.36 -11.20
CA ALA A 37 -18.58 3.32 -10.33
C ALA A 37 -18.96 4.59 -11.11
N PHE A 38 -20.11 5.16 -10.76
CA PHE A 38 -20.68 6.36 -11.35
C PHE A 38 -20.91 7.39 -10.24
N ILE A 39 -20.12 8.47 -10.25
CA ILE A 39 -20.17 9.50 -9.23
C ILE A 39 -20.74 10.78 -9.83
N ARG A 40 -21.84 11.27 -9.29
CA ARG A 40 -22.36 12.60 -9.62
C ARG A 40 -21.65 13.64 -8.77
N ARG A 41 -21.26 14.74 -9.40
CA ARG A 41 -20.70 15.94 -8.76
C ARG A 41 -21.59 17.15 -9.00
N SER A 42 -21.78 17.96 -7.97
CA SER A 42 -22.41 19.28 -8.10
C SER A 42 -21.48 20.29 -8.78
N ASN A 43 -21.98 21.50 -9.03
CA ASN A 43 -21.09 22.64 -9.20
C ASN A 43 -20.41 22.96 -7.86
N PRO A 44 -19.26 23.65 -7.87
CA PRO A 44 -18.65 24.15 -6.64
C PRO A 44 -19.63 25.06 -5.89
N VAL A 45 -19.69 24.90 -4.57
CA VAL A 45 -20.52 25.61 -3.61
C VAL A 45 -19.63 26.06 -2.44
N ASP A 46 -20.09 27.08 -1.72
CA ASP A 46 -19.38 27.66 -0.56
C ASP A 46 -19.26 26.65 0.59
N ASP A 47 -20.37 25.96 0.89
CA ASP A 47 -20.43 24.87 1.86
C ASP A 47 -21.33 23.74 1.32
N SER A 48 -21.11 22.53 1.82
CA SER A 48 -21.86 21.33 1.40
C SER A 48 -23.34 21.45 1.74
N SER A 49 -24.20 21.14 0.77
CA SER A 49 -25.64 21.04 1.02
C SER A 49 -26.03 19.76 1.75
N ASN A 50 -25.21 18.72 1.64
CA ASN A 50 -25.42 17.42 2.29
C ASN A 50 -24.77 17.35 3.68
N TYR A 51 -23.69 18.10 3.89
CA TYR A 51 -22.88 18.11 5.11
C TYR A 51 -22.58 19.55 5.57
N PRO A 52 -23.59 20.30 6.04
CA PRO A 52 -23.37 21.69 6.47
C PRO A 52 -22.27 21.81 7.54
N GLY A 53 -21.44 22.83 7.42
CA GLY A 53 -20.26 23.07 8.25
C GLY A 53 -18.99 22.36 7.76
N THR A 54 -18.97 21.87 6.52
CA THR A 54 -17.75 21.28 5.92
C THR A 54 -16.71 22.37 5.71
N ARG A 55 -17.12 23.55 5.24
CA ARG A 55 -16.27 24.74 5.07
C ARG A 55 -16.99 26.03 5.51
N PRO A 56 -16.24 27.11 5.84
CA PRO A 56 -16.82 28.39 6.18
C PRO A 56 -17.61 28.97 5.00
N VAL A 57 -18.75 29.60 5.27
CA VAL A 57 -19.50 30.34 4.26
C VAL A 57 -18.92 31.75 4.15
N ASP A 58 -17.97 31.94 3.23
CA ASP A 58 -17.24 33.22 3.06
C ASP A 58 -17.27 33.77 1.62
N GLY A 59 -17.95 33.08 0.70
CA GLY A 59 -18.05 33.41 -0.70
C GLY A 59 -16.98 32.75 -1.58
N HIS A 60 -16.07 31.98 -0.99
CA HIS A 60 -15.16 31.10 -1.72
C HIS A 60 -15.83 29.74 -1.96
N LEU A 61 -15.83 29.23 -3.20
CA LEU A 61 -16.51 27.97 -3.54
C LEU A 61 -15.61 26.78 -3.21
N ASP A 62 -15.52 26.43 -1.93
CA ASP A 62 -14.58 25.43 -1.40
C ASP A 62 -15.01 23.97 -1.60
N VAL A 63 -16.28 23.72 -1.91
CA VAL A 63 -16.89 22.39 -1.77
C VAL A 63 -17.58 21.92 -3.05
N ILE A 64 -17.46 20.63 -3.35
CA ILE A 64 -18.26 19.93 -4.36
C ILE A 64 -19.00 18.80 -3.66
N ASP A 65 -20.33 18.82 -3.71
CA ASP A 65 -21.14 17.70 -3.23
C ASP A 65 -21.06 16.51 -4.20
N THR A 66 -20.84 15.32 -3.66
CA THR A 66 -20.73 14.07 -4.42
C THR A 66 -21.84 13.08 -4.04
N GLU A 67 -22.27 12.27 -5.01
CA GLU A 67 -23.13 11.11 -4.77
C GLU A 67 -22.68 9.95 -5.66
N MET A 68 -22.46 8.78 -5.07
CA MET A 68 -22.31 7.54 -5.82
C MET A 68 -23.68 7.08 -6.29
N LEU A 69 -23.95 7.23 -7.59
CA LEU A 69 -25.23 6.84 -8.19
C LEU A 69 -25.35 5.33 -8.33
N ALA A 70 -24.26 4.70 -8.73
CA ALA A 70 -24.15 3.27 -8.88
C ALA A 70 -22.69 2.85 -8.72
N MET A 71 -22.49 1.73 -8.06
CA MET A 71 -21.25 0.96 -8.10
C MET A 71 -21.63 -0.51 -8.13
N SER A 72 -20.94 -1.29 -8.96
CA SER A 72 -21.10 -2.74 -9.00
C SER A 72 -19.73 -3.37 -9.16
N LEU A 73 -19.19 -3.91 -8.06
CA LEU A 73 -17.91 -4.59 -8.05
C LEU A 73 -18.14 -6.09 -8.00
N THR A 74 -17.40 -6.84 -8.79
CA THR A 74 -17.52 -8.31 -8.85
C THR A 74 -16.16 -8.96 -8.60
N GLY A 75 -16.17 -10.07 -7.89
CA GLY A 75 -14.95 -10.82 -7.58
C GLY A 75 -15.26 -12.03 -6.70
N GLY A 76 -14.60 -13.16 -6.97
CA GLY A 76 -14.79 -14.38 -6.16
C GLY A 76 -16.22 -14.94 -6.14
N GLY A 77 -17.04 -14.63 -7.15
CA GLY A 77 -18.46 -15.00 -7.19
C GLY A 77 -19.39 -14.11 -6.36
N VAL A 78 -18.86 -13.06 -5.73
CA VAL A 78 -19.59 -12.07 -4.94
C VAL A 78 -19.76 -10.79 -5.76
N THR A 79 -20.90 -10.10 -5.58
CA THR A 79 -21.13 -8.75 -6.14
C THR A 79 -21.39 -7.75 -5.02
N LEU A 80 -20.64 -6.65 -4.98
CA LEU A 80 -20.87 -5.53 -4.09
C LEU A 80 -21.56 -4.41 -4.88
N THR A 81 -22.74 -4.02 -4.44
CA THR A 81 -23.56 -2.98 -5.08
C THR A 81 -23.73 -1.79 -4.14
N ALA A 82 -23.55 -0.56 -4.64
CA ALA A 82 -23.85 0.65 -3.89
C ALA A 82 -24.56 1.68 -4.77
N GLY A 83 -25.25 2.63 -4.14
CA GLY A 83 -25.97 3.72 -4.79
C GLY A 83 -27.45 3.77 -4.42
N ALA A 84 -28.02 4.98 -4.42
CA ALA A 84 -29.39 5.21 -3.97
C ALA A 84 -30.40 4.38 -4.77
N GLY A 85 -31.23 3.60 -4.08
CA GLY A 85 -32.26 2.77 -4.72
C GLY A 85 -31.74 1.54 -5.47
N MET A 86 -30.44 1.29 -5.44
CA MET A 86 -29.82 0.06 -5.94
C MET A 86 -30.01 -1.09 -4.93
N GLY A 87 -29.56 -2.30 -5.29
CA GLY A 87 -29.68 -3.51 -4.49
C GLY A 87 -31.03 -4.22 -4.65
N ALA A 88 -31.16 -5.40 -4.06
CA ALA A 88 -32.40 -6.15 -3.98
C ALA A 88 -33.41 -5.47 -3.03
N ILE A 89 -32.91 -4.88 -1.95
CA ILE A 89 -33.66 -3.93 -1.11
C ILE A 89 -33.07 -2.54 -1.36
N PRO A 90 -33.89 -1.52 -1.68
CA PRO A 90 -33.40 -0.18 -2.00
C PRO A 90 -32.45 0.39 -0.93
N LEU A 91 -31.20 0.63 -1.34
CA LEU A 91 -30.18 1.23 -0.49
C LEU A 91 -30.40 2.73 -0.28
N ALA A 92 -29.95 3.22 0.88
CA ALA A 92 -29.88 4.65 1.15
C ALA A 92 -28.85 5.34 0.23
N PRO A 93 -28.96 6.66 0.02
CA PRO A 93 -28.00 7.40 -0.79
C PRO A 93 -26.57 7.29 -0.24
N THR A 94 -25.61 6.98 -1.12
CA THR A 94 -24.18 7.08 -0.81
C THR A 94 -23.68 8.46 -1.20
N ARG A 95 -23.56 9.34 -0.21
CA ARG A 95 -23.20 10.76 -0.41
C ARG A 95 -21.81 11.04 0.12
N GLY A 96 -21.25 12.14 -0.32
CA GLY A 96 -19.97 12.63 0.13
C GLY A 96 -19.79 14.10 -0.26
N ASN A 97 -18.58 14.60 -0.04
CA ASN A 97 -18.14 15.82 -0.68
C ASN A 97 -16.62 15.78 -0.94
N VAL A 98 -16.18 16.74 -1.74
CA VAL A 98 -14.78 17.13 -1.93
C VAL A 98 -14.66 18.55 -1.41
N ALA A 99 -13.78 18.80 -0.45
CA ALA A 99 -13.61 20.10 0.19
C ALA A 99 -12.15 20.52 0.18
N GLU A 100 -11.85 21.68 -0.41
CA GLU A 100 -10.49 22.24 -0.47
C GLU A 100 -9.85 22.33 0.92
N GLN A 101 -8.57 21.96 1.07
CA GLN A 101 -7.92 21.95 2.39
C GLN A 101 -7.59 23.38 2.85
N PRO A 102 -7.90 23.73 4.12
CA PRO A 102 -7.48 25.01 4.68
C PRO A 102 -5.96 25.16 4.63
N GLY A 103 -5.49 26.15 3.88
CA GLY A 103 -4.06 26.47 3.76
C GLY A 103 -3.30 25.71 2.67
N ASN A 104 -3.94 24.82 1.91
CA ASN A 104 -3.34 24.24 0.70
C ASN A 104 -4.35 24.12 -0.44
N PRO A 105 -4.40 25.10 -1.36
CA PRO A 105 -5.39 25.14 -2.44
C PRO A 105 -5.19 24.08 -3.53
N ASN A 106 -4.08 23.32 -3.47
CA ASN A 106 -3.83 22.23 -4.41
C ASN A 106 -4.36 20.87 -3.91
N LEU A 107 -4.89 20.81 -2.68
CA LEU A 107 -5.39 19.58 -2.07
C LEU A 107 -6.84 19.77 -1.61
N ALA A 108 -7.59 18.68 -1.65
CA ALA A 108 -8.93 18.60 -1.09
C ALA A 108 -9.10 17.32 -0.28
N ASP A 109 -9.87 17.41 0.80
CA ASP A 109 -10.37 16.26 1.53
C ASP A 109 -11.60 15.73 0.80
N SER A 110 -11.64 14.43 0.52
CA SER A 110 -12.81 13.80 -0.06
C SER A 110 -13.23 12.58 0.74
N PHE A 111 -14.52 12.42 0.95
CA PHE A 111 -15.07 11.23 1.60
C PHE A 111 -16.40 10.80 0.97
N PHE A 112 -16.81 9.57 1.27
CA PHE A 112 -18.15 9.05 1.00
C PHE A 112 -18.67 8.27 2.22
N ASP A 113 -19.93 8.48 2.54
CA ASP A 113 -20.75 7.64 3.43
C ASP A 113 -21.40 6.53 2.60
N VAL A 114 -20.74 5.37 2.52
CA VAL A 114 -21.13 4.29 1.61
C VAL A 114 -22.15 3.36 2.26
N PHE A 115 -23.30 3.22 1.61
CA PHE A 115 -24.28 2.15 1.85
C PHE A 115 -24.22 1.15 0.71
N PHE A 116 -24.12 -0.13 1.05
CA PHE A 116 -23.89 -1.19 0.08
C PHE A 116 -24.65 -2.47 0.42
N GLU A 117 -24.89 -3.25 -0.62
CA GLU A 117 -25.32 -4.64 -0.61
C GLU A 117 -24.15 -5.53 -1.02
N VAL A 118 -23.97 -6.65 -0.33
CA VAL A 118 -23.08 -7.75 -0.72
C VAL A 118 -23.95 -8.94 -1.12
N ASP A 119 -23.91 -9.26 -2.41
CA ASP A 119 -24.57 -10.41 -3.02
C ASP A 119 -23.65 -11.62 -3.04
N LEU A 120 -24.00 -12.63 -2.24
CA LEU A 120 -23.27 -13.89 -2.10
C LEU A 120 -23.84 -15.02 -3.00
N GLY A 121 -24.82 -14.72 -3.85
CA GLY A 121 -25.60 -15.68 -4.64
C GLY A 121 -26.78 -16.29 -3.87
N GLY A 122 -27.72 -16.90 -4.61
CA GLY A 122 -28.80 -17.72 -4.03
C GLY A 122 -29.69 -17.01 -3.00
N GLU A 123 -30.08 -15.75 -3.27
CA GLU A 123 -30.86 -14.87 -2.37
C GLU A 123 -30.15 -14.45 -1.08
N ASN A 124 -28.89 -14.86 -0.87
CA ASN A 124 -28.12 -14.43 0.28
C ASN A 124 -27.53 -13.04 0.03
N ARG A 125 -28.04 -12.05 0.76
CA ARG A 125 -27.65 -10.63 0.66
C ARG A 125 -27.31 -10.11 2.05
N LEU A 126 -26.22 -9.36 2.13
CA LEU A 126 -25.81 -8.68 3.35
C LEU A 126 -25.70 -7.17 3.12
N TYR A 127 -25.95 -6.38 4.16
CA TYR A 127 -26.05 -4.93 4.09
C TYR A 127 -25.38 -4.29 5.31
N ASN A 128 -24.73 -3.16 5.11
CA ASN A 128 -24.39 -2.29 6.23
C ASN A 128 -25.58 -1.40 6.59
N GLN A 129 -25.83 -1.22 7.89
CA GLN A 129 -26.91 -0.36 8.40
C GLN A 129 -26.41 1.03 8.80
N THR A 130 -25.11 1.16 9.06
CA THR A 130 -24.39 2.42 9.29
C THR A 130 -23.42 2.63 8.13
N PRO A 131 -23.30 3.84 7.57
CA PRO A 131 -22.47 4.05 6.40
C PRO A 131 -21.01 3.73 6.72
N LEU A 132 -20.35 3.10 5.75
CA LEU A 132 -18.90 3.02 5.76
C LEU A 132 -18.34 4.36 5.26
N VAL A 133 -17.69 5.11 6.14
CA VAL A 133 -16.99 6.35 5.74
C VAL A 133 -15.66 5.99 5.13
N VAL A 134 -15.49 6.17 3.82
CA VAL A 134 -14.19 6.05 3.15
C VAL A 134 -13.68 7.43 2.77
N GLN A 135 -12.38 7.67 2.89
CA GLN A 135 -11.80 9.00 2.68
C GLN A 135 -10.45 8.97 1.96
N SER A 136 -10.11 10.09 1.33
CA SER A 136 -8.85 10.33 0.64
C SER A 136 -8.50 11.81 0.63
N VAL A 137 -7.20 12.13 0.55
CA VAL A 137 -6.72 13.47 0.19
C VAL A 137 -6.37 13.44 -1.29
N ILE A 138 -6.96 14.35 -2.06
CA ILE A 138 -6.92 14.33 -3.52
C ILE A 138 -6.35 15.65 -4.07
N ASP A 139 -5.73 15.58 -5.24
CA ASP A 139 -5.13 16.70 -5.99
C ASP A 139 -5.79 16.90 -7.37
N CYS A 140 -6.76 16.06 -7.71
CA CYS A 140 -7.49 16.10 -8.98
C CYS A 140 -8.93 15.57 -8.84
N VAL A 141 -9.79 15.98 -9.77
CA VAL A 141 -11.18 15.50 -9.90
C VAL A 141 -11.42 15.08 -11.36
N PRO A 142 -11.83 13.83 -11.65
CA PRO A 142 -12.03 12.74 -10.69
C PRO A 142 -10.72 12.31 -10.01
N PRO A 143 -10.79 11.79 -8.79
CA PRO A 143 -9.60 11.44 -8.00
C PRO A 143 -8.89 10.20 -8.54
N ASP A 144 -7.55 10.22 -8.55
CA ASP A 144 -6.68 9.08 -8.89
C ASP A 144 -5.96 8.51 -7.64
N ARG A 145 -6.52 8.76 -6.46
CA ARG A 145 -5.98 8.32 -5.16
C ARG A 145 -6.89 7.28 -4.54
N MET A 146 -6.29 6.35 -3.80
CA MET A 146 -7.02 5.33 -3.05
C MET A 146 -7.88 5.97 -1.95
N TYR A 147 -9.12 5.50 -1.83
CA TYR A 147 -9.99 5.77 -0.69
C TYR A 147 -9.78 4.68 0.35
N ALA A 148 -9.38 5.10 1.55
CA ALA A 148 -9.01 4.20 2.62
C ALA A 148 -10.21 3.86 3.51
N HIS A 149 -10.29 2.58 3.89
CA HIS A 149 -11.16 2.14 4.98
C HIS A 149 -10.59 2.62 6.32
N PRO A 150 -11.39 3.17 7.25
CA PRO A 150 -10.89 3.69 8.52
C PRO A 150 -10.23 2.61 9.39
N THR A 151 -9.05 2.91 9.93
CA THR A 151 -8.31 1.97 10.77
C THR A 151 -9.10 1.59 12.02
N GLY A 152 -9.22 0.28 12.29
CA GLY A 152 -9.92 -0.26 13.45
C GLY A 152 -11.45 -0.27 13.32
N LEU A 153 -12.01 0.16 12.20
CA LEU A 153 -13.45 0.10 11.96
C LEU A 153 -13.86 -1.30 11.47
N CYS A 154 -14.83 -1.88 12.17
CA CYS A 154 -15.44 -3.18 11.85
C CYS A 154 -16.93 -2.93 11.59
N ILE A 155 -17.37 -3.04 10.34
CA ILE A 155 -18.75 -2.73 9.93
C ILE A 155 -19.60 -4.00 10.01
N PRO A 156 -20.63 -4.06 10.86
CA PRO A 156 -21.52 -5.19 10.92
C PRO A 156 -22.41 -5.26 9.67
N LEU A 157 -22.54 -6.47 9.13
CA LEU A 157 -23.34 -6.79 7.95
C LEU A 157 -24.56 -7.64 8.33
N TYR A 158 -25.74 -7.17 7.94
CA TYR A 158 -27.02 -7.77 8.28
C TYR A 158 -27.73 -8.29 7.04
N ASP A 159 -28.65 -9.25 7.19
CA ASP A 159 -29.52 -9.70 6.09
C ASP A 159 -30.66 -8.70 5.74
N HIS A 160 -30.63 -7.49 6.30
CA HIS A 160 -31.55 -6.40 5.98
C HIS A 160 -30.86 -5.02 6.14
N PRO A 161 -31.09 -4.04 5.23
CA PRO A 161 -30.39 -2.75 5.25
C PRO A 161 -30.92 -1.74 6.28
N THR A 162 -32.16 -1.91 6.77
CA THR A 162 -32.76 -0.96 7.73
C THR A 162 -32.23 -1.19 9.14
N PRO A 163 -31.72 -0.14 9.83
CA PRO A 163 -31.28 -0.22 11.21
C PRO A 163 -32.29 -0.88 12.15
N GLY A 164 -31.84 -1.88 12.91
CA GLY A 164 -32.68 -2.62 13.86
C GLY A 164 -33.55 -3.73 13.25
N MET A 165 -33.45 -3.96 11.94
CA MET A 165 -34.04 -5.12 11.27
C MET A 165 -32.96 -6.12 10.86
N GLY A 166 -33.39 -7.35 10.56
CA GLY A 166 -32.49 -8.41 10.14
C GLY A 166 -31.63 -8.96 11.27
N VAL A 167 -30.69 -9.80 10.90
CA VAL A 167 -29.78 -10.52 11.78
C VAL A 167 -28.36 -10.29 11.28
N HIS A 168 -27.44 -10.03 12.21
CA HIS A 168 -26.01 -9.88 11.94
C HIS A 168 -25.42 -11.21 11.45
N ARG A 169 -24.69 -11.19 10.34
CA ARG A 169 -24.19 -12.40 9.66
C ARG A 169 -22.69 -12.41 9.40
N ALA A 170 -22.06 -11.24 9.31
CA ALA A 170 -20.63 -11.08 9.06
C ALA A 170 -20.20 -9.65 9.41
N ASN A 171 -18.91 -9.36 9.32
CA ASN A 171 -18.37 -8.00 9.35
C ASN A 171 -17.55 -7.71 8.09
N LEU A 172 -17.52 -6.44 7.69
CA LEU A 172 -16.56 -5.90 6.76
C LEU A 172 -15.52 -5.11 7.56
N VAL A 173 -14.27 -5.55 7.48
CA VAL A 173 -13.16 -5.02 8.31
C VAL A 173 -12.15 -4.20 7.50
N SER A 174 -12.19 -4.32 6.18
CA SER A 174 -11.44 -3.43 5.27
C SER A 174 -12.12 -3.39 3.90
N ALA A 175 -12.05 -2.24 3.23
CA ALA A 175 -12.53 -2.04 1.88
C ALA A 175 -11.77 -0.88 1.20
N ASN A 176 -10.44 -1.03 1.11
CA ASN A 176 -9.63 -0.04 0.39
C ASN A 176 -10.01 -0.04 -1.08
N HIS A 177 -10.26 1.14 -1.64
CA HIS A 177 -10.88 1.29 -2.94
C HIS A 177 -10.05 2.20 -3.84
N ASP A 178 -9.72 1.70 -5.02
CA ASP A 178 -8.94 2.37 -6.06
C ASP A 178 -9.89 2.86 -7.17
N PRO A 179 -10.02 4.18 -7.40
CA PRO A 179 -10.88 4.71 -8.46
C PRO A 179 -10.40 4.37 -9.88
N PHE A 180 -9.10 4.21 -10.08
CA PHE A 180 -8.51 3.94 -11.40
C PHE A 180 -7.37 2.92 -11.26
N PRO A 181 -7.69 1.64 -10.95
CA PRO A 181 -6.68 0.63 -10.70
C PRO A 181 -5.77 0.45 -11.91
N ARG A 182 -4.53 0.95 -11.78
CA ARG A 182 -3.48 0.80 -12.79
C ARG A 182 -2.40 -0.16 -12.31
N PRO A 183 -1.80 -0.95 -13.22
CA PRO A 183 -0.69 -1.80 -12.83
C PRO A 183 0.54 -1.01 -12.40
N GLY A 184 1.31 -1.60 -11.50
CA GLY A 184 2.63 -1.17 -11.06
C GLY A 184 3.39 -2.35 -10.47
N ALA A 185 4.64 -2.11 -10.07
CA ALA A 185 5.45 -3.13 -9.44
C ALA A 185 4.91 -3.49 -8.04
N CYS A 186 4.81 -4.78 -7.78
CA CYS A 186 4.42 -5.37 -6.51
C CYS A 186 5.53 -6.30 -6.04
N CYS A 187 6.07 -6.02 -4.86
CA CYS A 187 7.06 -6.87 -4.21
C CYS A 187 6.37 -7.91 -3.32
N LEU A 188 6.53 -9.18 -3.66
CA LEU A 188 5.99 -10.32 -2.92
C LEU A 188 7.10 -11.32 -2.65
N ALA A 189 7.48 -11.51 -1.38
CA ALA A 189 8.50 -12.47 -0.96
C ALA A 189 9.81 -12.36 -1.78
N GLY A 190 10.28 -11.14 -2.02
CA GLY A 190 11.50 -10.88 -2.79
C GLY A 190 11.34 -10.90 -4.32
N SER A 191 10.19 -11.35 -4.82
CA SER A 191 9.87 -11.35 -6.25
C SER A 191 9.09 -10.11 -6.66
N CYS A 192 9.31 -9.62 -7.87
CA CYS A 192 8.57 -8.51 -8.44
C CYS A 192 7.59 -8.96 -9.51
N GLN A 193 6.35 -8.48 -9.44
CA GLN A 193 5.33 -8.67 -10.46
C GLN A 193 4.66 -7.34 -10.82
N ILE A 194 4.17 -7.19 -12.05
CA ILE A 194 3.37 -6.03 -12.46
C ILE A 194 1.89 -6.38 -12.33
N VAL A 195 1.23 -5.83 -11.31
CA VAL A 195 -0.19 -6.06 -10.97
C VAL A 195 -0.81 -4.77 -10.45
N THR A 196 -2.13 -4.72 -10.26
CA THR A 196 -2.79 -3.56 -9.63
C THR A 196 -2.50 -3.47 -8.13
N SER A 197 -2.72 -2.29 -7.54
CA SER A 197 -2.62 -2.05 -6.10
C SER A 197 -3.48 -3.04 -5.28
N VAL A 198 -4.70 -3.30 -5.75
CA VAL A 198 -5.68 -4.21 -5.16
C VAL A 198 -5.19 -5.66 -5.17
N GLU A 199 -4.69 -6.13 -6.32
CA GLU A 199 -4.14 -7.49 -6.47
C GLU A 199 -2.88 -7.67 -5.62
N CYS A 200 -2.02 -6.64 -5.56
CA CYS A 200 -0.81 -6.68 -4.76
C CYS A 200 -1.11 -6.84 -3.26
N GLY A 201 -2.06 -6.04 -2.75
CA GLY A 201 -2.50 -6.13 -1.35
C GLY A 201 -3.13 -7.49 -1.03
N ALA A 202 -3.90 -8.06 -1.95
CA ALA A 202 -4.50 -9.38 -1.77
C ALA A 202 -3.46 -10.50 -1.68
N ALA A 203 -2.37 -10.37 -2.44
CA ALA A 203 -1.25 -11.30 -2.37
C ALA A 203 -0.39 -11.12 -1.10
N GLY A 204 -0.65 -10.09 -0.29
CA GLY A 204 0.19 -9.73 0.87
C GLY A 204 1.51 -9.08 0.46
N GLY A 205 1.58 -8.52 -0.76
CA GLY A 205 2.74 -7.82 -1.28
C GLY A 205 2.79 -6.34 -0.89
N THR A 206 3.90 -5.69 -1.24
CA THR A 206 4.09 -4.24 -1.13
C THR A 206 4.03 -3.62 -2.51
N PHE A 207 3.04 -2.75 -2.74
CA PHE A 207 2.88 -2.04 -4.02
C PHE A 207 3.81 -0.83 -4.07
N MET A 208 4.61 -0.72 -5.13
CA MET A 208 5.62 0.32 -5.30
C MET A 208 5.08 1.57 -6.00
N GLY A 209 3.77 1.63 -6.23
CA GLY A 209 3.07 2.75 -6.88
C GLY A 209 2.70 2.45 -8.33
N GLU A 210 1.70 3.16 -8.83
CA GLU A 210 1.23 3.03 -10.21
C GLU A 210 2.34 3.37 -11.22
N GLY A 211 2.40 2.61 -12.32
CA GLY A 211 3.38 2.84 -13.39
C GLY A 211 4.83 2.51 -13.00
N SER A 212 5.10 2.12 -11.76
CA SER A 212 6.41 1.62 -11.35
C SER A 212 6.76 0.32 -12.09
N LEU A 213 8.03 0.14 -12.40
CA LEU A 213 8.53 -1.00 -13.17
C LEU A 213 9.28 -1.97 -12.27
N CYS A 214 9.15 -3.26 -12.54
CA CYS A 214 10.00 -4.27 -11.94
C CYS A 214 11.43 -4.13 -12.45
N THR A 215 12.36 -3.91 -11.54
CA THR A 215 13.80 -3.98 -11.80
C THR A 215 14.39 -5.14 -11.00
N PRO A 216 15.56 -5.69 -11.39
CA PRO A 216 16.17 -6.81 -10.68
C PRO A 216 16.42 -6.55 -9.19
N THR A 217 16.61 -5.29 -8.79
CA THR A 217 16.93 -4.90 -7.42
C THR A 217 15.74 -4.34 -6.64
N LEU A 218 14.60 -4.10 -7.29
CA LEU A 218 13.47 -3.42 -6.63
C LEU A 218 12.94 -4.16 -5.41
N CYS A 219 12.83 -5.49 -5.53
CA CYS A 219 12.34 -6.37 -4.48
C CYS A 219 13.44 -7.24 -3.90
N ALA A 220 14.69 -7.07 -4.33
CA ALA A 220 15.79 -7.81 -3.76
C ALA A 220 15.89 -7.47 -2.26
N PRO A 221 16.14 -8.46 -1.39
CA PRO A 221 16.51 -8.15 -0.02
C PRO A 221 17.71 -7.20 -0.02
N PRO A 222 17.89 -6.37 1.03
CA PRO A 222 19.09 -5.55 1.17
C PRO A 222 20.30 -6.46 1.02
N ASP A 223 21.14 -6.20 0.03
CA ASP A 223 22.41 -6.89 -0.12
C ASP A 223 23.26 -6.56 1.13
N PRO A 224 23.60 -7.54 1.99
CA PRO A 224 24.39 -7.28 3.19
C PRO A 224 25.78 -6.69 2.85
N CYS A 225 26.24 -6.87 1.61
CA CYS A 225 27.49 -6.34 1.10
C CYS A 225 27.34 -4.99 0.40
N ALA A 226 26.12 -4.45 0.28
CA ALA A 226 25.89 -3.15 -0.34
C ALA A 226 26.64 -2.04 0.42
N GLY A 227 27.61 -1.42 -0.26
CA GLY A 227 28.41 -0.32 0.30
C GLY A 227 29.66 -0.75 1.07
N THR A 228 29.95 -2.05 1.17
CA THR A 228 31.22 -2.57 1.71
C THR A 228 32.09 -3.09 0.56
N PRO A 229 33.17 -2.39 0.18
CA PRO A 229 34.11 -2.91 -0.80
C PRO A 229 34.72 -4.23 -0.30
N CYS A 230 34.68 -5.27 -1.13
CA CYS A 230 35.36 -6.53 -0.82
C CYS A 230 36.87 -6.26 -0.64
N GLY A 231 37.43 -6.66 0.50
CA GLY A 231 38.80 -6.38 0.92
C GLY A 231 38.97 -5.18 1.87
N ASP A 232 37.93 -4.37 2.09
CA ASP A 232 37.92 -3.22 3.03
C ASP A 232 37.69 -3.72 4.47
N SER A 233 38.67 -4.43 5.00
CA SER A 233 38.56 -5.07 6.30
C SER A 233 38.51 -4.09 7.47
N ASN A 234 38.95 -2.84 7.29
CA ASN A 234 38.88 -1.81 8.32
C ASN A 234 37.62 -0.91 8.23
N CYS A 235 36.76 -1.16 7.23
CA CYS A 235 35.51 -0.46 6.98
C CYS A 235 35.64 1.06 6.72
N ASP A 236 36.75 1.53 6.12
CA ASP A 236 36.99 2.95 5.84
C ASP A 236 36.55 3.40 4.43
N GLY A 237 36.09 2.46 3.60
CA GLY A 237 35.63 2.66 2.24
C GLY A 237 36.75 2.53 1.19
N VAL A 238 37.99 2.23 1.59
CA VAL A 238 39.16 2.19 0.69
C VAL A 238 39.99 0.93 0.91
N VAL A 239 39.91 -0.01 -0.04
CA VAL A 239 40.74 -1.22 -0.02
C VAL A 239 42.21 -0.89 -0.30
N ASN A 240 43.05 -1.03 0.72
CA ASN A 240 44.48 -0.79 0.64
C ASN A 240 45.26 -1.59 1.72
N ILE A 241 46.56 -1.30 1.90
CA ILE A 241 47.39 -2.07 2.84
C ILE A 241 46.99 -1.87 4.32
N LEU A 242 46.25 -0.80 4.65
CA LEU A 242 45.78 -0.52 6.01
C LEU A 242 44.72 -1.53 6.49
N ASP A 243 44.10 -2.27 5.58
CA ASP A 243 43.14 -3.33 5.89
C ASP A 243 43.78 -4.58 6.50
N ILE A 244 45.09 -4.79 6.31
CA ILE A 244 45.74 -6.08 6.62
C ILE A 244 45.59 -6.50 8.09
N ASN A 245 45.68 -5.56 9.03
CA ASN A 245 45.61 -5.86 10.46
C ASN A 245 44.20 -6.33 10.85
N PHE A 246 43.19 -5.73 10.24
CA PHE A 246 41.80 -6.12 10.43
C PHE A 246 41.53 -7.45 9.72
N PHE A 247 42.07 -7.66 8.52
CA PHE A 247 41.91 -8.93 7.80
C PHE A 247 42.53 -10.09 8.57
N ILE A 248 43.70 -9.90 9.19
CA ILE A 248 44.29 -10.90 10.09
C ILE A 248 43.37 -11.17 11.29
N ALA A 249 42.75 -10.14 11.87
CA ALA A 249 41.76 -10.35 12.93
C ALA A 249 40.54 -11.13 12.40
N ALA A 250 40.12 -10.88 11.16
CA ALA A 250 39.01 -11.58 10.51
C ALA A 250 39.29 -13.06 10.31
N VAL A 251 40.48 -13.43 9.83
CA VAL A 251 40.90 -14.85 9.69
C VAL A 251 40.87 -15.59 11.04
N ASN A 252 41.03 -14.89 12.16
CA ASN A 252 40.91 -15.45 13.52
C ASN A 252 39.46 -15.51 14.04
N GLY A 253 38.48 -15.07 13.24
CA GLY A 253 37.06 -15.13 13.51
C GLY A 253 36.41 -13.77 13.79
N GLN A 254 35.10 -13.71 13.62
CA GLN A 254 34.30 -12.48 13.73
C GLN A 254 34.43 -11.77 15.09
N ALA A 255 34.59 -12.51 16.20
CA ALA A 255 34.78 -11.90 17.51
C ALA A 255 36.09 -11.10 17.61
N ALA A 256 37.18 -11.61 17.01
CA ALA A 256 38.47 -10.93 17.00
C ALA A 256 38.42 -9.69 16.08
N TRP A 257 37.77 -9.81 14.93
CA TRP A 257 37.53 -8.70 14.02
C TRP A 257 36.67 -7.59 14.63
N ASN A 258 35.58 -7.95 15.30
CA ASN A 258 34.74 -6.99 16.02
C ASN A 258 35.55 -6.26 17.10
N ALA A 259 36.40 -6.97 17.84
CA ALA A 259 37.27 -6.36 18.86
C ALA A 259 38.29 -5.37 18.25
N ALA A 260 38.82 -5.65 17.06
CA ALA A 260 39.70 -4.73 16.33
C ALA A 260 38.98 -3.41 15.99
N HIS A 261 37.66 -3.44 15.81
CA HIS A 261 36.80 -2.27 15.58
C HIS A 261 36.26 -1.61 16.87
N GLY A 262 36.76 -2.01 18.05
CA GLY A 262 36.21 -1.53 19.33
C GLY A 262 34.80 -2.05 19.63
N GLY A 263 34.37 -3.13 18.96
CA GLY A 263 33.12 -3.85 19.19
C GLY A 263 31.98 -3.53 18.24
N ASN A 264 32.08 -2.48 17.41
CA ASN A 264 31.00 -2.05 16.53
C ASN A 264 31.51 -1.64 15.14
N PRO A 265 31.87 -2.61 14.28
CA PRO A 265 32.28 -2.35 12.90
C PRO A 265 31.16 -1.67 12.09
N SER A 266 31.53 -0.80 11.14
CA SER A 266 30.60 -0.08 10.25
C SER A 266 30.24 -0.85 8.98
N CYS A 267 30.92 -1.97 8.72
CA CYS A 267 30.70 -2.83 7.55
C CYS A 267 30.45 -4.29 7.98
N ASP A 268 29.94 -5.11 7.05
CA ASP A 268 29.67 -6.53 7.32
C ASP A 268 30.95 -7.37 7.31
N TYR A 269 31.06 -8.28 8.30
CA TYR A 269 32.23 -9.14 8.49
C TYR A 269 32.50 -10.05 7.30
N CYS A 270 31.48 -10.71 6.76
CA CYS A 270 31.68 -11.62 5.65
C CYS A 270 31.98 -10.83 4.38
N CYS A 271 31.21 -9.78 4.11
CA CYS A 271 31.34 -8.97 2.89
C CYS A 271 32.70 -8.29 2.74
N ALA A 272 33.29 -7.82 3.84
CA ALA A 272 34.60 -7.18 3.82
C ALA A 272 35.75 -8.20 3.64
N ASN A 273 35.58 -9.45 4.07
CA ASN A 273 36.70 -10.37 4.31
C ASN A 273 36.65 -11.68 3.51
N ASP A 274 35.49 -12.10 2.99
CA ASP A 274 35.38 -13.25 2.08
C ASP A 274 35.77 -12.82 0.67
N THR A 275 37.06 -12.94 0.37
CA THR A 275 37.67 -12.41 -0.85
C THR A 275 37.87 -13.49 -1.93
N ASN A 276 37.60 -14.75 -1.59
CA ASN A 276 37.53 -15.85 -2.55
C ASN A 276 36.07 -16.21 -2.93
N CYS A 277 35.10 -15.58 -2.28
CA CYS A 277 33.66 -15.71 -2.48
C CYS A 277 33.11 -17.11 -2.18
N ASP A 278 33.68 -17.85 -1.23
CA ASP A 278 33.20 -19.18 -0.83
C ASP A 278 32.19 -19.16 0.33
N GLY A 279 31.91 -17.98 0.89
CA GLY A 279 31.00 -17.75 2.01
C GLY A 279 31.63 -17.97 3.39
N VAL A 280 32.93 -18.23 3.46
CA VAL A 280 33.62 -18.56 4.71
C VAL A 280 34.90 -17.77 4.87
N VAL A 281 34.88 -16.75 5.74
CA VAL A 281 36.09 -15.99 6.09
C VAL A 281 37.09 -16.88 6.84
N ASN A 282 38.18 -17.24 6.17
CA ASN A 282 39.25 -18.07 6.71
C ASN A 282 40.60 -17.81 6.00
N ILE A 283 41.62 -18.63 6.25
CA ILE A 283 42.96 -18.40 5.68
C ILE A 283 43.00 -18.50 4.14
N LEU A 284 42.02 -19.17 3.53
CA LEU A 284 41.92 -19.31 2.07
C LEU A 284 41.62 -17.99 1.37
N ASP A 285 41.14 -16.98 2.11
CA ASP A 285 40.92 -15.63 1.60
C ASP A 285 42.22 -14.86 1.36
N ILE A 286 43.36 -15.27 1.93
CA ILE A 286 44.57 -14.42 1.92
C ILE A 286 45.05 -14.06 0.51
N ASN A 287 44.93 -14.97 -0.46
CA ASN A 287 45.31 -14.72 -1.85
C ASN A 287 44.31 -13.76 -2.53
N GLY A 288 43.03 -13.87 -2.19
CA GLY A 288 41.98 -12.95 -2.64
C GLY A 288 42.22 -11.54 -2.09
N PHE A 289 42.49 -11.44 -0.78
CA PHE A 289 42.79 -10.17 -0.11
C PHE A 289 44.02 -9.47 -0.70
N VAL A 290 45.12 -10.19 -0.90
CA VAL A 290 46.33 -9.62 -1.56
C VAL A 290 46.00 -9.11 -2.96
N SER A 291 45.15 -9.81 -3.70
CA SER A 291 44.70 -9.36 -5.02
C SER A 291 43.83 -8.11 -4.91
N ALA A 292 42.93 -8.06 -3.93
CA ALA A 292 42.05 -6.92 -3.67
C ALA A 292 42.82 -5.64 -3.32
N VAL A 293 43.82 -5.72 -2.44
CA VAL A 293 44.68 -4.58 -2.08
C VAL A 293 45.42 -4.01 -3.29
N ASN A 294 45.85 -4.86 -4.22
CA ASN A 294 46.52 -4.40 -5.44
C ASN A 294 45.55 -3.78 -6.46
N ALA A 295 44.28 -4.23 -6.47
CA ALA A 295 43.26 -3.79 -7.41
C ALA A 295 42.39 -2.63 -6.88
N GLY A 296 42.46 -2.32 -5.58
CA GLY A 296 41.53 -1.41 -4.91
C GLY A 296 40.14 -2.03 -4.65
N GLY A 297 40.06 -3.37 -4.62
CA GLY A 297 38.85 -4.13 -4.29
C GLY A 297 38.76 -5.48 -5.01
N CYS A 298 37.76 -6.28 -4.62
CA CYS A 298 37.39 -7.54 -5.27
C CYS A 298 35.89 -7.59 -5.62
N PRO A 299 35.44 -8.57 -6.44
CA PRO A 299 34.01 -8.85 -6.61
C PRO A 299 33.34 -9.13 -5.26
N THR A 300 32.14 -8.60 -5.05
CA THR A 300 31.34 -8.88 -3.84
C THR A 300 30.99 -10.36 -3.74
N SER A 301 31.12 -10.96 -2.56
CA SER A 301 30.76 -12.36 -2.34
C SER A 301 29.23 -12.53 -2.31
N PRO A 302 28.63 -13.30 -3.24
CA PRO A 302 27.19 -13.60 -3.21
C PRO A 302 26.82 -14.64 -2.14
N ASN A 303 27.82 -15.25 -1.50
CA ASN A 303 27.65 -16.33 -0.52
C ASN A 303 27.70 -15.85 0.94
N CYS A 304 27.93 -14.54 1.14
CA CYS A 304 27.73 -13.87 2.42
C CYS A 304 26.23 -13.56 2.60
N GLN A 305 25.48 -14.49 3.19
CA GLN A 305 24.08 -14.34 3.57
C GLN A 305 23.86 -14.61 5.06
#